data_AF-A0A0M8XBR7-F1
#
_entry.id   AF-A0A0M8XBR7-F1
#
_cell.length_a   1.000
_cell.length_b   1.000
_cell.length_c   1.000
_cell.angle_alpha   90.00
_cell.angle_beta   90.00
_cell.angle_gamma   90.00
#
_symmetry.space_group_name_H-M   'P 1'
#
loop_
_entity.id
_entity.type
_entity.pdbx_description
1 polymer ?
#
loop_
_entity_poly.entity_id
_entity_poly.type
_entity_poly.pdbx_seq_one_letter_code
_entity_poly.pdbx_strand_id
1 'polypeptide(L)' 'MEPNRARRPAAYPLGETDGFAFCRGLPERAGVVAIPNAVFYDHREEGAPFVRFAFCKRTEVLEEAVKRLMS' A
#
# COMPACT_ATOMS: atom_id res chain seq x y z
N MET A 1 0.33 4.47 29.58
CA MET A 1 0.08 3.82 28.28
C MET A 1 1.03 4.47 27.30
N GLU A 2 2.18 3.87 27.05
CA GLU A 2 3.15 4.45 26.12
C GLU A 2 2.56 4.44 24.71
N PRO A 3 2.58 5.56 23.96
CA PRO A 3 2.21 5.54 22.56
C PRO A 3 3.22 4.65 21.85
N ASN A 4 2.71 3.62 21.18
CA ASN A 4 3.49 2.70 20.36
C ASN A 4 4.29 3.53 19.34
N ARG A 5 5.56 3.81 19.65
CA ARG A 5 6.48 4.51 18.77
C ARG A 5 6.82 3.55 17.64
N ALA A 6 5.89 3.43 16.69
CA ALA A 6 6.05 2.65 15.47
C ALA A 6 7.40 3.04 14.88
N ARG A 7 8.33 2.09 14.92
CA ARG A 7 9.69 2.23 14.41
C ARG A 7 9.59 2.59 12.93
N ARG A 8 9.74 3.88 12.59
CA ARG A 8 9.77 4.31 11.19
C ARG A 8 10.85 3.49 10.48
N PRO A 9 10.52 2.74 9.42
CA PRO A 9 11.55 2.06 8.65
C PRO A 9 12.52 3.12 8.10
N ALA A 10 13.81 2.81 8.12
CA ALA A 10 14.88 3.73 7.71
C ALA A 10 14.80 4.15 6.23
N ALA A 11 14.04 3.41 5.41
CA ALA A 11 13.69 3.75 4.04
C ALA A 11 12.43 2.99 3.60
N TYR A 12 11.60 3.61 2.75
CA TYR A 12 10.53 2.92 2.04
C TYR A 12 11.14 2.26 0.79
N PRO A 13 11.01 0.93 0.59
CA PRO A 13 11.68 0.22 -0.51
C PRO A 13 11.35 0.75 -1.90
N LEU A 14 10.19 1.39 -2.06
CA LEU A 14 9.73 1.98 -3.32
C LEU A 14 9.99 3.49 -3.42
N GLY A 15 10.59 4.11 -2.39
CA GLY A 15 10.77 5.57 -2.31
C GLY A 15 9.48 6.38 -2.10
N GLU A 16 8.31 5.73 -2.21
CA GLU A 16 7.01 6.38 -2.08
C GLU A 16 6.63 6.63 -0.63
N THR A 17 6.19 7.86 -0.35
CA THR A 17 5.74 8.29 0.99
C THR A 17 4.25 8.67 1.03
N ASP A 18 3.63 8.81 -0.15
CA ASP A 18 2.21 9.11 -0.30
C ASP A 18 1.46 7.90 -0.89
N GLY A 19 0.90 7.09 0.00
CA GLY A 19 0.08 5.94 -0.34
C GLY A 19 -1.20 6.31 -1.10
N PHE A 20 -1.71 7.55 -0.99
CA PHE A 20 -2.84 7.98 -1.83
C PHE A 20 -2.40 8.20 -3.27
N ALA A 21 -1.29 8.91 -3.50
CA ALA A 21 -0.75 9.11 -4.84
C ALA A 21 -0.38 7.77 -5.47
N PHE A 22 0.28 6.89 -4.71
CA PHE A 22 0.62 5.54 -5.16
C PHE A 22 -0.62 4.74 -5.59
N CYS A 23 -1.65 4.68 -4.73
CA CYS A 23 -2.90 3.94 -5.01
C CYS A 23 -3.67 4.51 -6.21
N ARG A 24 -3.65 5.84 -6.43
CA ARG A 24 -4.32 6.46 -7.59
C ARG A 24 -3.67 6.11 -8.91
N GLY A 25 -2.33 6.05 -8.97
CA GLY A 25 -1.62 5.73 -10.21
C GLY A 25 -1.47 4.23 -10.49
N LEU A 26 -1.70 3.36 -9.49
CA LEU A 26 -1.51 1.92 -9.63
C LEU A 26 -2.39 1.26 -10.72
N PRO A 27 -3.66 1.66 -10.92
CA PRO A 27 -4.50 1.10 -11.99
C PRO A 27 -3.95 1.38 -13.39
N GLU A 28 -3.39 2.57 -13.62
CA GLU A 28 -2.80 2.94 -14.91
C GLU A 28 -1.48 2.20 -15.15
N ARG A 29 -0.64 2.08 -14.11
CA ARG A 29 0.68 1.42 -14.22
C ARG A 29 0.59 -0.10 -14.34
N ALA A 30 -0.29 -0.74 -13.58
CA ALA A 30 -0.29 -2.19 -13.40
C ALA A 30 -1.69 -2.83 -13.53
N GLY A 31 -2.76 -2.05 -13.74
CA GLY A 31 -4.12 -2.60 -13.75
C GLY A 31 -4.56 -3.22 -12.42
N VAL A 32 -3.93 -2.81 -11.31
CA VAL A 32 -4.20 -3.29 -9.95
C VAL A 32 -4.63 -2.12 -9.07
N VAL A 33 -5.53 -2.37 -8.13
CA VAL A 33 -5.98 -1.40 -7.12
C VAL A 33 -5.46 -1.78 -5.73
N ALA A 34 -5.13 -0.78 -4.93
CA ALA A 34 -4.75 -0.91 -3.53
C ALA A 34 -5.52 0.11 -2.68
N ILE A 35 -5.54 -0.10 -1.36
CA ILE A 35 -6.22 0.80 -0.41
C ILE A 35 -5.15 1.59 0.35
N PRO A 36 -5.19 2.94 0.38
CA PRO A 36 -4.27 3.73 1.18
C PRO A 36 -4.48 3.46 2.68
N ASN A 37 -3.44 3.07 3.42
CA ASN A 37 -3.64 2.69 4.83
C ASN A 37 -3.95 3.88 5.74
N ALA A 38 -3.55 5.09 5.35
CA ALA A 38 -3.82 6.32 6.09
C ALA A 38 -5.31 6.56 6.43
N VAL A 39 -6.27 5.91 5.76
CA VAL A 39 -7.70 5.98 6.12
C VAL A 39 -8.08 5.19 7.37
N PHE A 40 -7.18 4.30 7.84
CA PHE A 40 -7.37 3.47 9.04
C PHE A 40 -6.59 3.97 10.25
N TYR A 41 -5.94 5.14 10.15
CA TYR A 41 -5.13 5.72 11.22
C TYR A 41 -5.77 7.02 11.70
N ASP A 42 -5.75 7.25 13.02
CA ASP A 42 -6.14 8.53 13.61
C ASP A 42 -5.17 9.65 13.18
N HIS A 43 -3.88 9.33 13.07
CA HIS A 43 -2.81 10.20 12.55
C HIS A 43 -2.42 9.76 11.14
N ARG A 44 -2.90 10.48 10.12
CA ARG A 44 -2.78 10.07 8.70
C ARG A 44 -1.34 9.89 8.24
N GLU A 45 -0.42 10.70 8.76
CA GLU A 45 1.01 10.67 8.48
C GLU A 45 1.68 9.35 8.88
N GLU A 46 1.16 8.67 9.90
CA GLU A 46 1.69 7.37 10.34
C GLU A 46 1.30 6.24 9.39
N GLY A 47 0.14 6.37 8.75
CA GLY A 47 -0.37 5.43 7.73
C GLY A 47 -0.02 5.82 6.29
N ALA A 48 0.48 7.04 6.07
CA ALA A 48 0.74 7.62 4.75
C ALA A 48 1.56 6.74 3.80
N PRO A 49 2.69 6.13 4.20
CA PRO A 49 3.52 5.36 3.27
C PRO A 49 3.00 3.94 3.02
N PHE A 50 1.98 3.49 3.75
CA PHE A 50 1.51 2.12 3.70
C PHE A 50 0.29 1.99 2.80
N VAL A 51 0.16 0.83 2.18
CA VAL A 51 -1.00 0.44 1.38
C VAL A 51 -1.42 -0.98 1.72
N ARG A 52 -2.70 -1.29 1.52
CA ARG A 52 -3.29 -2.61 1.81
C ARG A 52 -3.87 -3.23 0.54
N PHE A 53 -3.57 -4.52 0.37
CA PHE A 53 -4.23 -5.39 -0.60
C PHE A 53 -5.20 -6.34 0.12
N ALA A 54 -6.28 -6.72 -0.57
CA ALA A 54 -7.21 -7.72 -0.09
C ALA A 54 -7.15 -8.96 -1.00
N PHE A 55 -6.83 -10.10 -0.41
CA PHE A 55 -6.60 -11.37 -1.15
C PHE A 55 -7.86 -12.23 -1.26
N CYS A 56 -9.06 -11.62 -1.19
CA CYS A 56 -10.35 -12.31 -1.24
C CYS A 56 -10.82 -12.63 -2.68
N LYS A 57 -9.89 -12.98 -3.57
CA LYS A 57 -10.15 -13.31 -4.98
C LYS A 57 -9.67 -14.73 -5.29
N ARG A 58 -10.08 -15.28 -6.44
CA ARG A 58 -9.56 -16.57 -6.90
C ARG A 58 -8.05 -16.49 -7.09
N THR A 59 -7.35 -17.60 -6.86
CA THR A 59 -5.89 -17.68 -6.93
C THR A 59 -5.36 -17.16 -8.27
N GLU A 60 -5.98 -17.54 -9.39
CA GLU A 60 -5.57 -17.10 -10.73
C GLU A 60 -5.59 -15.56 -10.88
N VAL A 61 -6.53 -14.88 -10.22
CA VAL A 61 -6.61 -13.41 -10.24
C VAL A 61 -5.47 -12.79 -9.42
N LEU A 62 -5.11 -13.40 -8.29
CA LEU A 62 -4.02 -12.93 -7.44
C LEU A 62 -2.66 -13.11 -8.12
N GLU A 63 -2.45 -14.26 -8.78
CA GLU A 63 -1.23 -14.54 -9.55
C GLU A 63 -1.05 -13.54 -10.69
N GLU A 64 -2.12 -13.24 -11.43
CA GLU A 64 -2.09 -12.23 -12.50
C GLU A 64 -1.77 -10.84 -11.94
N ALA A 65 -2.36 -10.46 -10.80
CA ALA A 65 -2.05 -9.18 -10.15
C ALA A 65 -0.56 -9.10 -9.74
N VAL A 66 0.02 -10.17 -9.20
CA VAL A 66 1.45 -10.21 -8.84
C VAL A 66 2.32 -10.08 -10.09
N LYS A 67 2.01 -10.77 -11.19
CA LYS A 67 2.76 -10.64 -12.45
C LYS A 67 2.80 -9.19 -12.96
N ARG A 68 1.66 -8.49 -12.92
CA ARG A 68 1.57 -7.08 -13.34
C ARG A 68 2.28 -6.11 -12.41
N LEU A 69 2.40 -6.44 -11.12
CA LEU A 69 3.13 -5.59 -10.14
C LEU A 69 4.65 -5.71 -10.28
N MET A 70 5.15 -6.76 -10.91
CA MET A 70 6.59 -7.03 -11.07
C MET A 70 7.14 -6.55 -12.42
N SER A 71 6.29 -6.09 -13.35
CA SER A 71 6.66 -5.53 -14.66
C SER A 71 6.88 -4.04 -14.59
#